data_AF-A6QYD8-F1
#
_entry.id   AF-A6QYD8-F1
#
_cell.length_a   1.000
_cell.length_b   1.000
_cell.length_c   1.000
_cell.angle_alpha   90.00
_cell.angle_beta   90.00
_cell.angle_gamma   90.00
#
_symmetry.space_group_name_H-M   'P 1'
#
loop_
_entity.id
_entity.type
_entity.pdbx_description
1 polymer ?
#
loop_
_entity_poly.entity_id
_entity_poly.type
_entity_poly.pdbx_seq_one_letter_code
_entity_poly.pdbx_strand_id
1 'polypeptide(L)'
;MNAFNGAGSLPIHTAPSQISIMDVFFPGFTGISASMQQFLAGNLNSYAHLVCMGGMFLFLGRYAYRYMTELVEAYFTSTVHVSYYNEAYDMLIAWVSTQPFAHKARSSLVSIDGMQRRAYADGLSKEYKKKPLRFSPWNGSFFFVYKNHLLRFQCMAKDTKEEISISCIGGSSQILRELLSDCRAKYLKLIQKKTAVFEHNDGEWRKAKARDIRPISTVIMDEDEKKAVLKDIDDFLDERARGWYAKRGIPYRRGFLLYGPPGTGKSSFSLSVAGRSELDIYVLNLSSIDDSRLNSLFAQLPPHCVILLEDIDAASTRRTGDSETTENAGQAAVRPSQKSKSQGNVSLSALLNALDGVSSQEGRLLIMTTNHIERLDDALIRPGRVDRKVLFQLADKKMSSRLFCTVFKESDEDDSKPKKKIDDETIERPDEDRRSPEKKIYDETIDELAGAFAAKVPDQVFSPAEILLSFLLEHKRSPTDAVAEVENWVAKASKERGKVNNYARARAILNPTDSFEDLTESTQAHNA
;
A
#
# COMPACT_ATOMS: atom_id res chain seq x y z
N MET A 1 2.19 -1.40 119.92
CA MET A 1 3.62 -1.66 120.20
C MET A 1 4.41 -1.19 118.99
N ASN A 2 5.35 -0.27 119.23
CA ASN A 2 6.42 0.24 118.35
C ASN A 2 5.97 1.08 117.12
N ALA A 3 6.08 2.41 117.01
CA ALA A 3 6.98 3.47 117.52
C ALA A 3 8.38 3.55 116.85
N PHE A 4 8.68 4.76 116.33
CA PHE A 4 9.95 5.34 115.81
C PHE A 4 10.42 4.89 114.41
N ASN A 5 10.89 5.71 113.46
CA ASN A 5 11.38 7.10 113.34
C ASN A 5 11.14 7.52 111.86
N GLY A 6 10.87 8.75 111.40
CA GLY A 6 11.35 10.06 111.83
C GLY A 6 12.47 10.56 110.90
N ALA A 7 12.17 11.22 109.77
CA ALA A 7 12.95 12.29 109.13
C ALA A 7 12.33 12.70 107.77
N GLY A 8 12.01 13.99 107.62
CA GLY A 8 11.45 14.56 106.39
C GLY A 8 12.49 15.00 105.36
N SER A 9 12.06 15.19 104.12
CA SER A 9 12.59 16.22 103.21
C SER A 9 11.64 16.43 102.01
N LEU A 10 11.56 17.70 101.59
CA LEU A 10 10.69 18.32 100.58
C LEU A 10 10.99 17.88 99.14
N PRO A 11 10.08 18.14 98.17
CA PRO A 11 10.21 17.68 96.79
C PRO A 11 11.35 18.42 96.06
N ILE A 12 12.27 17.67 95.47
CA ILE A 12 13.33 18.23 94.63
C ILE A 12 12.72 18.59 93.27
N HIS A 13 12.75 19.89 92.97
CA HIS A 13 12.48 20.46 91.66
C HIS A 13 13.26 19.72 90.56
N THR A 14 12.54 19.25 89.54
CA THR A 14 13.12 18.81 88.28
C THR A 14 13.73 20.01 87.56
N ALA A 15 15.05 19.99 87.34
CA ALA A 15 15.72 20.96 86.48
C ALA A 15 15.28 20.75 85.02
N PRO A 16 15.17 21.82 84.21
CA PRO A 16 14.72 21.72 82.83
C PRO A 16 15.76 21.00 81.97
N SER A 17 15.29 20.04 81.16
CA SER A 17 16.08 19.37 80.13
C SER A 17 16.66 20.42 79.17
N GLN A 18 17.99 20.47 79.07
CA GLN A 18 18.68 21.27 78.07
C GLN A 18 18.19 20.86 76.67
N ILE A 19 17.50 21.77 75.98
CA ILE A 19 17.14 21.59 74.57
C ILE A 19 18.44 21.64 73.77
N SER A 20 18.78 20.54 73.11
CA SER A 20 19.92 20.49 72.21
C SER A 20 19.70 21.47 71.06
N ILE A 21 20.69 22.31 70.75
CA ILE A 21 20.62 23.32 69.67
C ILE A 21 20.20 22.70 68.32
N MET A 22 20.48 21.41 68.11
CA MET A 22 20.08 20.72 66.87
C MET A 22 18.57 20.47 66.74
N ASP A 23 17.80 20.40 67.84
CA ASP A 23 16.33 20.24 67.77
C ASP A 23 15.61 21.51 67.30
N VAL A 24 16.28 22.67 67.38
CA VAL A 24 15.76 23.94 66.86
C VAL A 24 15.80 23.97 65.32
N PHE A 25 16.81 23.34 64.73
CA PHE A 25 16.97 23.28 63.27
C PHE A 25 16.31 22.05 62.64
N PHE A 26 16.20 20.95 63.39
CA PHE A 26 15.60 19.70 62.93
C PHE A 26 14.70 19.13 64.04
N PRO A 27 13.39 19.43 64.03
CA PRO A 27 12.47 18.93 65.04
C PRO A 27 12.45 17.41 65.07
N GLY A 28 12.82 16.80 66.21
CA GLY A 28 12.87 15.35 66.41
C GLY A 28 14.27 14.73 66.26
N PHE A 29 15.32 15.54 66.08
CA PHE A 29 16.70 15.08 65.97
C PHE A 29 17.19 14.36 67.23
N THR A 30 16.81 14.82 68.43
CA THR A 30 17.15 14.13 69.69
C THR A 30 16.51 12.75 69.81
N GLY A 31 15.29 12.58 69.29
CA GLY A 31 14.63 11.28 69.19
C GLY A 31 15.39 10.32 68.27
N ILE A 32 15.84 10.82 67.13
CA ILE A 32 16.63 10.06 66.16
C ILE A 32 18.02 9.71 66.73
N SER A 33 18.69 10.65 67.43
CA SER A 33 20.01 10.41 68.04
C SER A 33 19.95 9.42 69.20
N ALA A 34 18.88 9.47 70.01
CA ALA A 34 18.67 8.51 71.10
C ALA A 34 18.42 7.10 70.57
N SER A 35 17.64 6.96 69.50
CA SER A 35 17.46 5.67 68.80
C SER A 35 18.78 5.18 68.15
N MET A 36 19.62 6.09 67.65
CA MET A 36 20.93 5.75 67.08
C MET A 36 21.96 5.33 68.13
N GLN A 37 21.87 5.84 69.37
CA GLN A 37 22.66 5.36 70.50
C GLN A 37 22.18 3.99 71.02
N GLN A 38 20.87 3.73 71.04
CA GLN A 38 20.32 2.39 71.34
C GLN A 38 20.65 1.35 70.26
N PHE A 39 20.94 1.80 69.03
CA PHE A 39 21.38 0.95 67.92
C PHE A 39 22.81 0.41 68.09
N LEU A 40 23.71 1.21 68.68
CA LEU A 40 25.07 0.77 69.06
C LEU A 40 25.08 -0.26 70.20
N ALA A 41 23.98 -0.38 70.96
CA ALA A 41 23.86 -1.27 72.11
C ALA A 41 23.31 -2.68 71.78
N GLY A 42 23.15 -3.04 70.51
CA GLY A 42 23.00 -4.44 70.09
C GLY A 42 21.68 -5.15 70.44
N ASN A 43 20.56 -4.42 70.55
CA ASN A 43 19.24 -5.04 70.76
C ASN A 43 18.58 -5.47 69.44
N LEU A 44 18.15 -6.74 69.36
CA LEU A 44 17.53 -7.35 68.18
C LEU A 44 16.24 -6.64 67.72
N ASN A 45 15.51 -6.01 68.65
CA ASN A 45 14.30 -5.22 68.37
C ASN A 45 14.61 -3.95 67.53
N SER A 46 15.81 -3.37 67.69
CA SER A 46 16.25 -2.20 66.95
C SER A 46 16.46 -2.48 65.46
N TYR A 47 16.83 -3.73 65.11
CA TYR A 47 16.95 -4.16 63.70
C TYR A 47 15.58 -4.23 63.00
N ALA A 48 14.53 -4.68 63.70
CA ALA A 48 13.18 -4.72 63.13
C ALA A 48 12.67 -3.31 62.81
N HIS A 49 12.90 -2.34 63.69
CA HIS A 49 12.54 -0.94 63.44
C HIS A 49 13.29 -0.33 62.25
N LEU A 50 14.57 -0.67 62.04
CA LEU A 50 15.34 -0.22 60.87
C LEU A 50 14.89 -0.83 59.56
N VAL A 51 14.53 -2.12 59.55
CA VAL A 51 13.95 -2.76 58.36
C VAL A 51 12.59 -2.13 58.03
N CYS A 52 11.77 -1.83 59.04
CA CYS A 52 10.49 -1.13 58.85
C CYS A 52 10.68 0.30 58.33
N MET A 53 11.62 1.07 58.90
CA MET A 53 11.93 2.43 58.45
C MET A 53 12.54 2.44 57.05
N GLY A 54 13.46 1.52 56.75
CA GLY A 54 14.04 1.35 55.43
C GLY A 54 13.00 0.92 54.40
N GLY A 55 12.11 -0.01 54.75
CA GLY A 55 10.98 -0.41 53.92
C GLY A 55 10.00 0.74 53.66
N MET A 56 9.69 1.54 54.68
CA MET A 56 8.84 2.72 54.56
C MET A 56 9.49 3.80 53.70
N PHE A 57 10.80 4.03 53.84
CA PHE A 57 11.53 4.97 52.99
C PHE A 57 11.60 4.52 51.54
N LEU A 58 11.84 3.23 51.27
CA LEU A 58 11.81 2.68 49.91
C LEU A 58 10.40 2.75 49.31
N PHE A 59 9.37 2.48 50.11
CA PHE A 59 7.98 2.58 49.68
C PHE A 59 7.59 4.03 49.35
N LEU A 60 7.85 4.96 50.28
CA LEU A 60 7.57 6.39 50.09
C LEU A 60 8.42 6.98 48.97
N GLY A 61 9.69 6.62 48.87
CA GLY A 61 10.58 7.05 47.79
C GLY A 61 10.09 6.55 46.43
N ARG A 62 9.67 5.29 46.33
CA ARG A 62 9.09 4.74 45.09
C ARG A 62 7.74 5.37 44.76
N TYR A 63 6.92 5.66 45.76
CA TYR A 63 5.64 6.35 45.59
C TYR A 63 5.83 7.80 45.14
N ALA A 64 6.69 8.55 45.83
CA ALA A 64 7.04 9.93 45.48
C ALA A 64 7.67 10.01 44.09
N TYR A 65 8.55 9.08 43.72
CA TYR A 65 9.11 8.99 42.38
C TYR A 65 8.03 8.78 41.32
N ARG A 66 7.12 7.82 41.53
CA ARG A 66 5.98 7.58 40.61
C ARG A 66 5.10 8.82 40.46
N TYR A 67 4.74 9.43 41.58
CA TYR A 67 3.93 10.64 41.61
C TYR A 67 4.61 11.82 40.89
N MET A 68 5.91 12.02 41.15
CA MET A 68 6.73 13.00 40.44
C MET A 68 6.78 12.75 38.94
N THR A 69 6.97 11.50 38.51
CA THR A 69 6.99 11.16 37.07
C THR A 69 5.63 11.39 36.43
N GLU A 70 4.54 11.04 37.11
CA GLU A 70 3.18 11.27 36.61
C GLU A 70 2.87 12.78 36.50
N LEU A 71 3.32 13.60 37.46
CA LEU A 71 3.16 15.05 37.39
C LEU A 71 3.96 15.68 36.25
N VAL A 72 5.21 15.25 36.06
CA VAL A 72 6.04 15.73 34.94
C VAL A 72 5.41 15.33 33.62
N GLU A 73 4.94 14.09 33.49
CA GLU A 73 4.26 13.61 32.29
C GLU A 73 2.97 14.38 32.01
N ALA A 74 2.15 14.63 33.04
CA ALA A 74 0.86 15.29 32.88
C ALA A 74 0.95 16.78 32.58
N TYR A 75 1.89 17.50 33.20
CA TYR A 75 1.92 18.97 33.15
C TYR A 75 3.10 19.56 32.38
N PHE A 76 4.22 18.84 32.28
CA PHE A 76 5.46 19.35 31.68
C PHE A 76 5.89 18.62 30.41
N THR A 77 5.10 17.63 29.96
CA THR A 77 5.35 16.95 28.69
C THR A 77 4.16 17.04 27.76
N SER A 78 4.45 17.32 26.50
CA SER A 78 3.50 17.11 25.41
C SER A 78 3.71 15.71 24.86
N THR A 79 2.65 14.91 24.74
CA THR A 79 2.74 13.53 24.20
C THR A 79 1.80 13.34 23.01
N VAL A 80 2.30 12.71 21.94
CA VAL A 80 1.49 12.27 20.81
C VAL A 80 1.44 10.74 20.78
N HIS A 81 0.23 10.21 20.65
CA HIS A 81 -0.06 8.78 20.57
C HIS A 81 -0.35 8.38 19.12
N VAL A 82 0.31 7.34 18.64
CA VAL A 82 0.13 6.79 17.29
C VAL A 82 -0.34 5.35 17.39
N SER A 83 -1.52 5.09 16.84
CA SER A 83 -2.14 3.75 16.82
C SER A 83 -1.53 2.86 15.74
N TYR A 84 -1.35 1.58 16.02
CA TYR A 84 -0.78 0.57 15.11
C TYR A 84 -1.46 0.47 13.74
N TYR A 85 -2.80 0.62 13.69
CA TYR A 85 -3.56 0.44 12.44
C TYR A 85 -3.50 1.67 11.52
N ASN A 86 -2.84 2.74 11.95
CA ASN A 86 -2.75 3.97 11.17
C ASN A 86 -1.48 3.96 10.32
N GLU A 87 -1.56 4.46 9.08
CA GLU A 87 -0.36 4.65 8.24
C GLU A 87 0.68 5.56 8.90
N ALA A 88 0.27 6.47 9.78
CA ALA A 88 1.18 7.26 10.61
C ALA A 88 2.15 6.40 11.46
N TYR A 89 1.74 5.18 11.86
CA TYR A 89 2.62 4.22 12.54
C TYR A 89 3.74 3.77 11.59
N ASP A 90 3.39 3.40 10.35
CA ASP A 90 4.36 2.96 9.36
C ASP A 90 5.34 4.11 8.99
N MET A 91 4.84 5.35 8.87
CA MET A 91 5.66 6.55 8.66
C MET A 91 6.66 6.77 9.79
N LEU A 92 6.20 6.65 11.03
CA LEU A 92 7.04 6.86 12.19
C LEU A 92 8.08 5.74 12.34
N ILE A 93 7.68 4.48 12.23
CA ILE A 93 8.59 3.34 12.32
C ILE A 93 9.63 3.39 11.20
N ALA A 94 9.24 3.74 9.95
CA ALA A 94 10.14 4.03 8.81
C ALA A 94 11.28 4.97 9.19
N TRP A 95 10.96 6.06 9.88
CA TRP A 95 11.96 7.00 10.33
C TRP A 95 12.77 6.46 11.52
N VAL A 96 12.12 5.90 12.55
CA VAL A 96 12.75 5.41 13.78
C VAL A 96 13.79 4.32 13.50
N SER A 97 13.50 3.37 12.61
CA SER A 97 14.46 2.31 12.29
C SER A 97 15.71 2.79 11.56
N THR A 98 15.73 4.03 11.06
CA THR A 98 16.94 4.65 10.48
C THR A 98 17.77 5.39 11.53
N GLN A 99 17.30 5.48 12.76
CA GLN A 99 17.97 6.24 13.82
C GLN A 99 19.00 5.37 14.58
N PRO A 100 20.12 5.98 15.00
CA PRO A 100 21.18 5.25 15.71
C PRO A 100 20.74 4.69 17.07
N PHE A 101 19.74 5.31 17.73
CA PHE A 101 19.22 4.79 19.00
C PHE A 101 18.44 3.49 18.82
N ALA A 102 17.83 3.27 17.65
CA ALA A 102 17.05 2.06 17.39
C ALA A 102 17.94 0.81 17.34
N HIS A 103 19.15 0.94 16.79
CA HIS A 103 20.14 -0.14 16.76
C HIS A 103 20.76 -0.44 18.14
N LYS A 104 20.65 0.50 19.09
CA LYS A 104 21.15 0.33 20.47
C LYS A 104 20.07 -0.17 21.44
N ALA A 105 18.87 -0.45 20.95
CA ALA A 105 17.75 -0.89 21.78
C ALA A 105 18.02 -2.27 22.39
N ARG A 106 17.79 -2.41 23.70
CA ARG A 106 17.97 -3.68 24.43
C ARG A 106 16.97 -4.77 24.01
N SER A 107 15.80 -4.36 23.52
CA SER A 107 14.80 -5.25 22.95
C SER A 107 14.39 -4.70 21.59
N SER A 108 14.35 -5.57 20.59
CA SER A 108 14.00 -5.22 19.22
C SER A 108 12.97 -6.19 18.67
N LEU A 109 11.90 -5.66 18.06
CA LEU A 109 10.95 -6.42 17.27
C LEU A 109 11.55 -6.64 15.89
N VAL A 110 11.66 -7.91 15.51
CA VAL A 110 12.09 -8.32 14.17
C VAL A 110 10.86 -8.43 13.29
N SER A 111 10.82 -7.62 12.25
CA SER A 111 9.85 -7.76 11.18
C SER A 111 10.56 -8.27 9.94
N ILE A 112 10.00 -9.33 9.36
CA ILE A 112 10.30 -9.70 7.98
C ILE A 112 9.41 -8.81 7.14
N ASP A 113 9.97 -8.16 6.11
CA ASP A 113 9.18 -7.37 5.19
C ASP A 113 8.15 -8.26 4.49
N GLY A 114 6.95 -8.31 5.08
CA GLY A 114 5.81 -9.01 4.54
C GLY A 114 5.40 -8.38 3.22
N MET A 115 4.73 -9.15 2.37
CA MET A 115 4.26 -8.73 1.05
C MET A 115 3.52 -7.36 1.05
N GLN A 116 2.97 -6.97 2.20
CA GLN A 116 2.23 -5.74 2.47
C GLN A 116 3.09 -4.47 2.68
N ARG A 117 4.38 -4.60 3.02
CA ARG A 117 5.27 -3.48 3.43
C ARG A 117 6.51 -3.26 2.55
N ARG A 118 6.59 -3.94 1.38
CA ARG A 118 7.67 -3.83 0.36
C ARG A 118 7.98 -2.43 -0.17
N ALA A 119 7.22 -1.40 0.20
CA ALA A 119 7.54 -0.04 -0.15
C ALA A 119 8.90 0.43 0.43
N TYR A 120 9.42 -0.20 1.48
CA TYR A 120 10.58 0.30 2.25
C TYR A 120 11.91 -0.46 2.07
N ALA A 121 11.96 -1.49 1.21
CA ALA A 121 13.09 -2.42 1.17
C ALA A 121 14.36 -1.90 0.45
N ASP A 122 14.29 -0.79 -0.28
CA ASP A 122 15.30 -0.54 -1.33
C ASP A 122 16.61 0.13 -0.86
N GLY A 123 16.82 0.25 0.45
CA GLY A 123 17.95 1.03 0.98
C GLY A 123 18.95 0.34 1.90
N LEU A 124 18.67 -0.86 2.43
CA LEU A 124 19.36 -1.34 3.65
C LEU A 124 20.13 -2.66 3.55
N SER A 125 20.17 -3.35 2.41
CA SER A 125 21.09 -4.48 2.28
C SER A 125 21.41 -4.79 0.82
N LYS A 126 22.61 -4.43 0.37
CA LYS A 126 23.20 -5.02 -0.85
C LYS A 126 23.49 -6.53 -0.68
N GLU A 127 23.54 -7.04 0.56
CA GLU A 127 23.94 -8.42 0.87
C GLU A 127 22.80 -9.45 0.85
N TYR A 128 21.53 -9.07 1.07
CA TYR A 128 20.43 -10.05 1.16
C TYR A 128 19.24 -9.67 0.25
N LYS A 129 19.16 -10.32 -0.93
CA LYS A 129 18.15 -10.04 -1.96
C LYS A 129 16.74 -10.55 -1.66
N LYS A 130 16.51 -11.26 -0.55
CA LYS A 130 15.19 -11.82 -0.19
C LYS A 130 14.89 -11.58 1.29
N LYS A 131 13.70 -11.04 1.57
CA LYS A 131 13.13 -10.89 2.93
C LYS A 131 14.09 -10.19 3.91
N PRO A 132 14.46 -8.91 3.66
CA PRO A 132 15.34 -8.19 4.58
C PRO A 132 14.72 -8.16 5.98
N LEU A 133 15.55 -8.45 6.98
CA LEU A 133 15.16 -8.37 8.38
C LEU A 133 15.25 -6.92 8.83
N ARG A 134 14.18 -6.44 9.47
CA ARG A 134 14.14 -5.11 10.04
C ARG A 134 13.98 -5.19 11.54
N PHE A 135 14.85 -4.47 12.22
CA PHE A 135 14.85 -4.32 13.67
C PHE A 135 14.19 -2.98 14.02
N SER A 136 13.18 -3.04 14.88
CA SER A 136 12.53 -1.86 15.44
C SER A 136 12.54 -1.95 16.96
N PRO A 137 12.67 -0.84 17.70
CA PRO A 137 12.73 -0.89 19.16
C PRO A 137 11.42 -1.45 19.73
N TRP A 138 11.53 -2.40 20.67
CA TRP A 138 10.39 -3.06 21.30
C TRP A 138 10.35 -2.79 22.79
N ASN A 139 9.13 -2.62 23.32
CA ASN A 139 8.80 -2.62 24.75
C ASN A 139 9.82 -1.86 25.62
N GLY A 140 9.82 -0.53 25.48
CA GLY A 140 10.79 0.34 26.16
C GLY A 140 10.63 1.81 25.84
N SER A 141 11.33 2.64 26.62
CA SER A 141 11.45 4.09 26.44
C SER A 141 12.86 4.45 25.99
N PHE A 142 12.97 5.24 24.93
CA PHE A 142 14.22 5.64 24.30
C PHE A 142 14.27 7.16 24.23
N PHE A 143 15.39 7.74 24.67
CA PHE A 143 15.60 9.17 24.59
C PHE A 143 16.47 9.51 23.37
N PHE A 144 16.08 10.54 22.64
CA PHE A 144 16.85 11.06 21.51
C PHE A 144 16.72 12.57 21.42
N VAL A 145 17.72 13.23 20.84
CA VAL A 145 17.72 14.67 20.62
C VAL A 145 17.32 14.95 19.17
N TYR A 146 16.33 15.82 18.97
CA TYR A 146 15.93 16.29 17.64
C TYR A 146 15.75 17.81 17.70
N LYS A 147 16.44 18.54 16.81
CA LYS A 147 16.47 20.01 16.76
C LYS A 147 16.69 20.65 18.14
N ASN A 148 17.68 20.15 18.89
CA ASN A 148 18.03 20.58 20.25
C ASN A 148 16.97 20.32 21.35
N HIS A 149 15.94 19.52 21.08
CA HIS A 149 14.93 19.13 22.05
C HIS A 149 15.09 17.65 22.42
N LEU A 150 15.00 17.34 23.72
CA LEU A 150 15.03 15.97 24.22
C LEU A 150 13.64 15.35 24.11
N LEU A 151 13.53 14.31 23.29
CA LEU A 151 12.31 13.55 23.07
C LEU A 151 12.44 12.14 23.65
N ARG A 152 11.31 11.64 24.13
CA ARG A 152 11.13 10.28 24.61
C ARG A 152 10.23 9.52 23.65
N PHE A 153 10.77 8.52 22.98
CA PHE A 153 10.04 7.55 22.19
C PHE A 153 9.70 6.34 23.08
N GLN A 154 8.43 6.02 23.24
CA GLN A 154 7.98 4.92 24.08
C GLN A 154 7.10 3.98 23.29
N CYS A 155 7.48 2.69 23.29
CA CYS A 155 6.72 1.61 22.69
C CYS A 155 6.12 0.76 23.80
N MET A 156 4.79 0.67 23.86
CA MET A 156 4.07 -0.14 24.83
C MET A 156 3.18 -1.15 24.13
N ALA A 157 3.16 -2.39 24.64
CA ALA A 157 2.17 -3.38 24.27
C ALA A 157 0.98 -3.27 25.23
N LYS A 158 -0.18 -2.89 24.72
CA LYS A 158 -1.44 -2.79 25.46
C LYS A 158 -2.47 -3.73 24.84
N ASP A 159 -2.94 -4.73 25.59
CA ASP A 159 -4.01 -5.65 25.17
C ASP A 159 -3.83 -6.20 23.74
N THR A 160 -2.65 -6.77 23.45
CA THR A 160 -2.22 -7.29 22.12
C THR A 160 -1.99 -6.25 21.01
N LYS A 161 -2.20 -4.95 21.30
CA LYS A 161 -1.98 -3.85 20.36
C LYS A 161 -0.73 -3.07 20.74
N GLU A 162 0.03 -2.69 19.72
CA GLU A 162 1.20 -1.82 19.90
C GLU A 162 0.74 -0.37 19.92
N GLU A 163 1.14 0.39 20.93
CA GLU A 163 0.94 1.82 20.98
C GLU A 163 2.29 2.49 21.07
N ILE A 164 2.55 3.39 20.12
CA ILE A 164 3.75 4.21 20.12
C ILE A 164 3.37 5.60 20.62
N SER A 165 4.11 6.08 21.61
CA SER A 165 3.99 7.44 22.12
C SER A 165 5.31 8.18 21.98
N ILE A 166 5.23 9.45 21.58
CA ILE A 166 6.39 10.35 21.55
C ILE A 166 6.08 11.51 22.48
N SER A 167 6.91 11.67 23.51
CA SER A 167 6.81 12.76 24.46
C SER A 167 7.96 13.75 24.25
N CYS A 168 7.68 15.05 24.30
CA CYS A 168 8.68 16.11 24.36
C CYS A 168 8.64 16.77 25.73
N ILE A 169 9.80 17.05 26.31
CA ILE A 169 9.89 17.86 27.54
C ILE A 169 9.63 19.32 27.13
N GLY A 170 8.60 19.93 27.72
CA GLY A 170 8.15 21.30 27.41
C GLY A 170 6.68 21.39 27.00
N GLY A 171 6.12 22.60 27.14
CA GLY A 171 4.70 22.88 26.87
C GLY A 171 4.32 23.04 25.39
N SER A 172 5.27 22.98 24.45
CA SER A 172 5.00 23.14 23.01
C SER A 172 4.96 21.79 22.29
N SER A 173 3.84 21.47 21.67
CA SER A 173 3.67 20.31 20.78
C SER A 173 4.18 20.54 19.35
N GLN A 174 4.71 21.73 19.05
CA GLN A 174 5.13 22.12 17.70
C GLN A 174 6.27 21.22 17.18
N ILE A 175 7.24 20.91 18.04
CA ILE A 175 8.37 20.04 17.67
C ILE A 175 7.91 18.62 17.35
N LEU A 176 6.91 18.10 18.05
CA LEU A 176 6.33 16.79 17.76
C LEU A 176 5.63 16.78 16.40
N ARG A 177 4.88 17.84 16.08
CA ARG A 177 4.23 17.99 14.78
C ARG A 177 5.24 18.11 13.65
N GLU A 178 6.33 18.85 13.87
CA GLU A 178 7.41 19.00 12.90
C GLU A 178 8.16 17.68 12.66
N LEU A 179 8.44 16.91 13.73
CA LEU A 179 9.00 15.57 13.62
C LEU A 179 8.09 14.66 12.79
N LEU A 180 6.78 14.64 13.07
CA LEU A 180 5.83 13.83 12.29
C LEU A 180 5.73 14.29 10.84
N SER A 181 5.84 15.59 10.58
CA SER A 181 5.92 16.15 9.23
C SER A 181 7.18 15.69 8.48
N ASP A 182 8.34 15.66 9.15
CA ASP A 182 9.58 15.16 8.58
C ASP A 182 9.52 13.64 8.31
N CYS A 183 8.95 12.88 9.25
CA CYS A 183 8.67 11.44 9.07
C CYS A 183 7.79 11.22 7.83
N ARG A 184 6.70 11.99 7.70
CA ARG A 184 5.82 11.97 6.53
C ARG A 184 6.59 12.32 5.26
N ALA A 185 7.36 13.40 5.23
CA ALA A 185 8.10 13.82 4.04
C ALA A 185 9.12 12.77 3.58
N LYS A 186 9.85 12.14 4.52
CA LYS A 186 10.78 11.05 4.21
C LYS A 186 10.04 9.81 3.70
N TYR A 187 8.90 9.49 4.29
CA TYR A 187 8.06 8.38 3.86
C TYR A 187 7.47 8.59 2.47
N LEU A 188 6.93 9.79 2.19
CA LEU A 188 6.39 10.17 0.89
C LEU A 188 7.45 10.01 -0.22
N LYS A 189 8.70 10.39 0.03
CA LYS A 189 9.81 10.17 -0.92
C LYS A 189 10.06 8.69 -1.25
N LEU A 190 9.84 7.79 -0.29
CA LEU A 190 10.02 6.34 -0.50
C LEU A 190 8.86 5.72 -1.29
N ILE A 191 7.65 6.27 -1.15
CA ILE A 191 6.47 5.77 -1.84
C ILE A 191 6.17 6.49 -3.16
N GLN A 192 6.81 7.64 -3.45
CA GLN A 192 6.50 8.50 -4.61
C GLN A 192 6.51 7.74 -5.95
N LYS A 193 7.32 6.70 -6.08
CA LYS A 193 7.41 5.87 -7.30
C LYS A 193 6.61 4.57 -7.22
N LYS A 194 5.71 4.43 -6.25
CA LYS A 194 5.00 3.19 -5.97
C LYS A 194 3.50 3.43 -5.88
N THR A 195 2.73 2.52 -6.46
CA THR A 195 1.27 2.46 -6.32
C THR A 195 0.91 1.41 -5.28
N ALA A 196 0.17 1.79 -4.24
CA ALA A 196 -0.38 0.82 -3.30
C ALA A 196 -1.64 0.18 -3.90
N VAL A 197 -1.67 -1.15 -3.85
CA VAL A 197 -2.82 -1.95 -4.26
C VAL A 197 -3.49 -2.48 -3.00
N PHE A 198 -4.75 -2.11 -2.83
CA PHE A 198 -5.61 -2.57 -1.75
C PHE A 198 -6.54 -3.66 -2.28
N GLU A 199 -6.66 -4.73 -1.52
CA GLU A 199 -7.59 -5.84 -1.78
C GLU A 199 -8.46 -6.00 -0.52
N HIS A 200 -9.69 -6.46 -0.69
CA HIS A 200 -10.57 -6.71 0.45
C HIS A 200 -10.24 -8.05 1.09
N ASN A 201 -10.17 -8.08 2.43
CA ASN A 201 -10.10 -9.32 3.20
C ASN A 201 -11.03 -9.21 4.40
N ASP A 202 -11.88 -10.21 4.61
CA ASP A 202 -12.85 -10.26 5.71
C ASP A 202 -13.75 -9.01 5.89
N GLY A 203 -14.00 -8.27 4.80
CA GLY A 203 -14.86 -7.07 4.83
C GLY A 203 -14.14 -5.75 5.14
N GLU A 204 -12.80 -5.77 5.21
CA GLU A 204 -11.95 -4.59 5.36
C GLU A 204 -10.98 -4.45 4.20
N TRP A 205 -10.62 -3.20 3.88
CA TRP A 205 -9.55 -2.92 2.93
C TRP A 205 -8.19 -3.17 3.56
N ARG A 206 -7.36 -3.98 2.90
CA ARG A 206 -5.99 -4.23 3.32
C ARG A 206 -5.03 -3.98 2.17
N LYS A 207 -3.92 -3.31 2.46
CA LYS A 207 -2.83 -3.14 1.51
C LYS A 207 -2.25 -4.52 1.20
N ALA A 208 -2.45 -5.00 -0.02
CA ALA A 208 -1.99 -6.31 -0.45
C ALA A 208 -0.53 -6.24 -0.93
N LYS A 209 -0.24 -5.24 -1.76
CA LYS A 209 1.07 -5.07 -2.40
C LYS A 209 1.33 -3.60 -2.74
N ALA A 210 2.59 -3.19 -2.65
CA ALA A 210 3.08 -1.97 -3.29
C ALA A 210 3.87 -2.36 -4.54
N ARG A 211 3.53 -1.79 -5.68
CA ARG A 211 4.21 -2.03 -6.96
C ARG A 211 4.85 -0.74 -7.43
N ASP A 212 6.00 -0.82 -8.09
CA ASP A 212 6.56 0.32 -8.78
C ASP A 212 5.57 0.82 -9.85
N ILE A 213 5.52 2.12 -10.05
CA ILE A 213 4.63 2.74 -11.03
C ILE A 213 4.99 2.16 -12.40
N ARG A 214 4.00 1.53 -13.04
CA ARG A 214 4.14 1.06 -14.42
C ARG A 214 3.92 2.25 -15.36
N PRO A 215 4.95 2.71 -16.10
CA PRO A 215 4.80 3.86 -16.99
C PRO A 215 3.68 3.63 -18.00
N ILE A 216 2.86 4.65 -18.25
CA ILE A 216 1.72 4.56 -19.17
C ILE A 216 2.16 4.28 -20.62
N SER A 217 3.41 4.60 -20.97
CA SER A 217 4.03 4.26 -22.26
C SER A 217 4.10 2.75 -22.51
N THR A 218 4.24 1.94 -21.45
CA THR A 218 4.31 0.47 -21.56
C THR A 218 2.97 -0.21 -21.84
N VAL A 219 1.87 0.54 -21.84
CA VAL A 219 0.55 0.05 -22.21
C VAL A 219 0.28 0.44 -23.65
N ILE A 220 0.21 -0.56 -24.51
CA ILE A 220 0.07 -0.40 -25.95
C ILE A 220 -1.39 -0.57 -26.32
N MET A 221 -1.97 0.49 -26.86
CA MET A 221 -3.32 0.55 -27.42
C MET A 221 -3.35 1.65 -28.49
N ASP A 222 -4.53 1.99 -29.00
CA ASP A 222 -4.66 3.17 -29.86
C ASP A 222 -4.22 4.44 -29.11
N GLU A 223 -3.33 5.23 -29.71
CA GLU A 223 -2.72 6.38 -29.01
C GLU A 223 -3.66 7.58 -28.94
N ASP A 224 -4.57 7.71 -29.89
CA ASP A 224 -5.54 8.81 -29.88
C ASP A 224 -6.61 8.54 -28.81
N GLU A 225 -7.10 7.30 -28.73
CA GLU A 225 -8.00 6.86 -27.66
C GLU A 225 -7.32 6.97 -26.29
N LYS A 226 -6.08 6.49 -26.16
CA LYS A 226 -5.29 6.57 -24.92
C LYS A 226 -5.11 8.01 -24.45
N LYS A 227 -4.68 8.92 -25.32
CA LYS A 227 -4.52 10.35 -24.98
C LYS A 227 -5.85 10.97 -24.58
N ALA A 228 -6.93 10.65 -25.30
CA ALA A 228 -8.24 11.19 -24.99
C ALA A 228 -8.78 10.67 -23.64
N VAL A 229 -8.53 9.41 -23.29
CA VAL A 229 -8.91 8.83 -21.98
C VAL A 229 -8.08 9.44 -20.86
N LEU A 230 -6.76 9.59 -21.05
CA LEU A 230 -5.88 10.18 -20.05
C LEU A 230 -6.23 11.65 -19.79
N LYS A 231 -6.53 12.42 -20.84
CA LYS A 231 -6.98 13.81 -20.71
C LYS A 231 -8.26 13.91 -19.90
N ASP A 232 -9.22 13.02 -20.14
CA ASP A 232 -10.50 12.98 -19.43
C ASP A 232 -10.32 12.65 -17.93
N ILE A 233 -9.38 11.74 -17.61
CA ILE A 233 -8.99 11.45 -16.24
C ILE A 233 -8.32 12.65 -15.58
N ASP A 234 -7.35 13.28 -16.27
CA ASP A 234 -6.64 14.47 -15.78
C ASP A 234 -7.62 15.64 -15.54
N ASP A 235 -8.57 15.87 -16.45
CA ASP A 235 -9.63 16.89 -16.34
C ASP A 235 -10.58 16.59 -15.17
N PHE A 236 -10.89 15.31 -14.91
CA PHE A 236 -11.71 14.91 -13.76
C PHE A 236 -10.96 15.11 -12.44
N LEU A 237 -9.67 14.79 -12.38
CA LEU A 237 -8.85 14.86 -11.17
C LEU A 237 -8.35 16.28 -10.84
N ASP A 238 -8.47 17.24 -11.76
CA ASP A 238 -8.14 18.65 -11.52
C ASP A 238 -8.90 19.20 -10.30
N GLU A 239 -8.21 19.88 -9.40
CA GLU A 239 -8.77 20.48 -8.19
C GLU A 239 -9.98 21.39 -8.47
N ARG A 240 -9.99 22.04 -9.63
CA ARG A 240 -11.07 22.94 -10.07
C ARG A 240 -12.33 22.18 -10.50
N ALA A 241 -12.18 20.94 -10.95
CA ALA A 241 -13.29 20.13 -11.44
C ALA A 241 -14.34 19.93 -10.34
N ARG A 242 -13.92 19.56 -9.13
CA ARG A 242 -14.83 19.35 -7.99
C ARG A 242 -15.73 20.57 -7.74
N GLY A 243 -15.17 21.77 -7.77
CA GLY A 243 -15.94 23.01 -7.61
C GLY A 243 -16.90 23.28 -8.78
N TRP A 244 -16.53 22.91 -10.00
CA TRP A 244 -17.38 23.03 -11.18
C TRP A 244 -18.61 22.12 -11.12
N TYR A 245 -18.43 20.86 -10.67
CA TYR A 245 -19.49 19.88 -10.48
C TYR A 245 -20.45 20.33 -9.38
N ALA A 246 -19.92 20.73 -8.21
CA ALA A 246 -20.70 21.19 -7.07
C ALA A 246 -21.58 22.40 -7.40
N LYS A 247 -21.05 23.40 -8.12
CA LYS A 247 -21.82 24.60 -8.55
C LYS A 247 -23.00 24.28 -9.48
N ARG A 248 -23.00 23.11 -10.12
CA ARG A 248 -24.04 22.65 -11.04
C ARG A 248 -24.95 21.57 -10.44
N GLY A 249 -24.71 21.15 -9.20
CA GLY A 249 -25.44 20.06 -8.57
C GLY A 249 -25.25 18.71 -9.28
N ILE A 250 -24.16 18.53 -10.01
CA ILE A 250 -23.84 17.27 -10.69
C ILE A 250 -22.96 16.44 -9.73
N PRO A 251 -23.30 15.17 -9.45
CA PRO A 251 -22.45 14.31 -8.62
C PRO A 251 -21.03 14.20 -9.18
N TYR A 252 -20.02 14.40 -8.34
CA TYR A 252 -18.62 14.37 -8.76
C TYR A 252 -18.11 12.93 -8.88
N ARG A 253 -18.43 12.27 -10.00
CA ARG A 253 -18.09 10.88 -10.29
C ARG A 253 -17.69 10.73 -11.75
N ARG A 254 -16.81 9.77 -12.02
CA ARG A 254 -16.41 9.40 -13.38
C ARG A 254 -16.19 7.90 -13.49
N GLY A 255 -16.93 7.25 -14.38
CA GLY A 255 -16.88 5.82 -14.61
C GLY A 255 -16.35 5.45 -15.99
N PHE A 256 -15.36 4.56 -16.02
CA PHE A 256 -14.77 4.00 -17.24
C PHE A 256 -15.07 2.50 -17.35
N LEU A 257 -15.52 2.06 -18.52
CA LEU A 257 -15.70 0.65 -18.85
C LEU A 257 -14.66 0.25 -19.89
N LEU A 258 -13.67 -0.56 -19.49
CA LEU A 258 -12.67 -1.13 -20.37
C LEU A 258 -13.16 -2.51 -20.82
N TYR A 259 -13.36 -2.70 -22.12
CA TYR A 259 -13.91 -3.95 -22.65
C TYR A 259 -13.12 -4.46 -23.85
N GLY A 260 -13.16 -5.77 -24.07
CA GLY A 260 -12.50 -6.43 -25.20
C GLY A 260 -11.87 -7.77 -24.81
N PRO A 261 -11.25 -8.50 -25.75
CA PRO A 261 -10.74 -9.85 -25.51
C PRO A 261 -9.75 -9.95 -24.33
N PRO A 262 -9.56 -11.15 -23.74
CA PRO A 262 -8.55 -11.35 -22.71
C PRO A 262 -7.13 -11.11 -23.27
N GLY A 263 -6.20 -10.68 -22.42
CA GLY A 263 -4.81 -10.45 -22.82
C GLY A 263 -4.53 -9.14 -23.56
N THR A 264 -5.49 -8.22 -23.64
CA THR A 264 -5.32 -6.92 -24.32
C THR A 264 -4.81 -5.79 -23.42
N GLY A 265 -4.67 -6.02 -22.11
CA GLY A 265 -4.04 -5.07 -21.19
C GLY A 265 -4.97 -4.21 -20.33
N LYS A 266 -6.28 -4.50 -20.26
CA LYS A 266 -7.28 -3.76 -19.46
C LYS A 266 -6.87 -3.51 -17.99
N SER A 267 -6.55 -4.57 -17.25
CA SER A 267 -6.10 -4.44 -15.84
C SER A 267 -4.75 -3.74 -15.73
N SER A 268 -3.87 -3.92 -16.72
CA SER A 268 -2.58 -3.23 -16.76
C SER A 268 -2.75 -1.72 -16.96
N PHE A 269 -3.66 -1.31 -17.84
CA PHE A 269 -3.98 0.10 -18.07
C PHE A 269 -4.48 0.75 -16.78
N SER A 270 -5.39 0.07 -16.06
CA SER A 270 -5.93 0.53 -14.78
C SER A 270 -4.84 0.80 -13.74
N LEU A 271 -3.87 -0.12 -13.61
CA LEU A 271 -2.71 0.05 -12.72
C LEU A 271 -1.81 1.22 -13.15
N SER A 272 -1.55 1.38 -14.45
CA SER A 272 -0.74 2.49 -14.98
C SER A 272 -1.42 3.84 -14.82
N VAL A 273 -2.75 3.90 -14.95
CA VAL A 273 -3.55 5.12 -14.70
C VAL A 273 -3.45 5.53 -13.23
N ALA A 274 -3.61 4.59 -12.30
CA ALA A 274 -3.46 4.87 -10.87
C ALA A 274 -2.06 5.37 -10.53
N GLY A 275 -1.02 4.71 -11.06
CA GLY A 275 0.37 5.13 -10.86
C GLY A 275 0.71 6.49 -11.46
N ARG A 276 0.26 6.80 -12.68
CA ARG A 276 0.45 8.13 -13.29
C ARG A 276 -0.23 9.24 -12.48
N SER A 277 -1.39 8.94 -11.91
CA SER A 277 -2.19 9.91 -11.15
C SER A 277 -1.76 10.02 -9.68
N GLU A 278 -0.72 9.28 -9.27
CA GLU A 278 -0.27 9.17 -7.88
C GLU A 278 -1.40 8.76 -6.90
N LEU A 279 -2.35 7.95 -7.39
CA LEU A 279 -3.50 7.46 -6.62
C LEU A 279 -3.33 6.00 -6.24
N ASP A 280 -3.86 5.64 -5.08
CA ASP A 280 -3.99 4.25 -4.67
C ASP A 280 -5.14 3.55 -5.40
N ILE A 281 -4.94 2.26 -5.69
CA ILE A 281 -5.92 1.43 -6.41
C ILE A 281 -6.54 0.39 -5.48
N TYR A 282 -7.86 0.34 -5.50
CA TYR A 282 -8.69 -0.55 -4.70
C TYR A 282 -9.33 -1.58 -5.63
N VAL A 283 -8.82 -2.81 -5.58
CA VAL A 283 -9.23 -3.89 -6.46
C VAL A 283 -10.32 -4.70 -5.79
N LEU A 284 -11.46 -4.78 -6.46
CA LEU A 284 -12.64 -5.49 -5.97
C LEU A 284 -13.00 -6.58 -6.96
N ASN A 285 -12.95 -7.82 -6.48
CA ASN A 285 -13.42 -8.98 -7.22
C ASN A 285 -14.80 -9.38 -6.69
N LEU A 286 -15.83 -9.26 -7.54
CA LEU A 286 -17.24 -9.47 -7.16
C LEU A 286 -17.57 -10.94 -6.85
N SER A 287 -16.73 -11.90 -7.26
CA SER A 287 -16.99 -13.33 -7.09
C SER A 287 -16.83 -13.85 -5.66
N SER A 288 -16.27 -13.05 -4.73
CA SER A 288 -15.96 -13.46 -3.36
C SER A 288 -16.68 -12.65 -2.28
N ILE A 289 -17.65 -11.81 -2.67
CA ILE A 289 -18.27 -10.80 -1.80
C ILE A 289 -19.80 -10.99 -1.74
N ASP A 290 -20.42 -10.58 -0.64
CA ASP A 290 -21.88 -10.49 -0.48
C ASP A 290 -22.36 -9.02 -0.49
N ASP A 291 -23.67 -8.80 -0.64
CA ASP A 291 -24.26 -7.45 -0.80
C ASP A 291 -23.96 -6.50 0.37
N SER A 292 -23.96 -7.00 1.60
CA SER A 292 -23.74 -6.17 2.79
C SER A 292 -22.27 -5.76 2.93
N ARG A 293 -21.32 -6.67 2.64
CA ARG A 293 -19.90 -6.34 2.62
C ARG A 293 -19.57 -5.38 1.50
N LEU A 294 -20.19 -5.50 0.33
CA LEU A 294 -19.96 -4.57 -0.78
C LEU A 294 -20.23 -3.12 -0.37
N ASN A 295 -21.41 -2.84 0.18
CA ASN A 295 -21.76 -1.50 0.63
C ASN A 295 -20.83 -1.00 1.74
N SER A 296 -20.44 -1.90 2.65
CA SER A 296 -19.49 -1.59 3.73
C SER A 296 -18.11 -1.22 3.19
N LEU A 297 -17.61 -1.95 2.19
CA LEU A 297 -16.33 -1.67 1.52
C LEU A 297 -16.37 -0.32 0.79
N PHE A 298 -17.44 -0.02 0.05
CA PHE A 298 -17.60 1.27 -0.63
C PHE A 298 -17.68 2.45 0.35
N ALA A 299 -18.24 2.25 1.55
CA ALA A 299 -18.29 3.25 2.60
C ALA A 299 -16.91 3.51 3.24
N GLN A 300 -16.04 2.50 3.32
CA GLN A 300 -14.69 2.59 3.89
C GLN A 300 -13.64 3.19 2.94
N LEU A 301 -13.93 3.28 1.64
CA LEU A 301 -12.99 3.80 0.65
C LEU A 301 -12.62 5.28 0.95
N PRO A 302 -11.35 5.68 0.77
CA PRO A 302 -10.98 7.08 0.92
C PRO A 302 -11.56 7.94 -0.23
N PRO A 303 -11.64 9.27 -0.04
CA PRO A 303 -11.78 10.19 -1.17
C PRO A 303 -10.49 10.17 -2.01
N HIS A 304 -10.58 10.49 -3.31
CA HIS A 304 -9.43 10.50 -4.23
C HIS A 304 -8.71 9.15 -4.34
N CYS A 305 -9.41 8.14 -4.84
CA CYS A 305 -8.80 6.84 -5.17
C CYS A 305 -9.32 6.30 -6.49
N VAL A 306 -8.63 5.28 -7.01
CA VAL A 306 -9.09 4.49 -8.16
C VAL A 306 -9.73 3.21 -7.66
N ILE A 307 -10.99 2.99 -8.02
CA ILE A 307 -11.70 1.73 -7.78
C ILE A 307 -11.61 0.90 -9.05
N LEU A 308 -11.09 -0.32 -8.94
CA LEU A 308 -11.03 -1.28 -10.04
C LEU A 308 -11.99 -2.44 -9.74
N LEU A 309 -13.07 -2.54 -10.52
CA LEU A 309 -13.95 -3.72 -10.53
C LEU A 309 -13.49 -4.64 -11.66
N GLU A 310 -12.86 -5.76 -11.30
CA GLU A 310 -12.38 -6.72 -12.30
C GLU A 310 -13.46 -7.74 -12.70
N ASP A 311 -13.50 -8.06 -14.00
CA ASP A 311 -14.33 -9.13 -14.59
C ASP A 311 -15.81 -9.06 -14.18
N ILE A 312 -16.42 -7.89 -14.38
CA ILE A 312 -17.81 -7.63 -13.98
C ILE A 312 -18.84 -8.53 -14.71
N ASP A 313 -18.49 -9.12 -15.85
CA ASP A 313 -19.32 -10.09 -16.57
C ASP A 313 -19.46 -11.43 -15.84
N ALA A 314 -18.50 -11.78 -14.96
CA ALA A 314 -18.61 -12.98 -14.12
C ALA A 314 -19.75 -12.88 -13.10
N ALA A 315 -20.08 -11.67 -12.65
CA ALA A 315 -21.20 -11.41 -11.75
C ALA A 315 -22.56 -11.48 -12.49
N SER A 316 -22.59 -11.16 -13.80
CA SER A 316 -23.80 -11.17 -14.62
C SER A 316 -24.16 -12.58 -15.12
N THR A 317 -23.16 -13.35 -15.58
CA THR A 317 -23.35 -14.66 -16.25
C THR A 317 -23.89 -15.76 -15.33
N ARG A 318 -23.71 -15.65 -14.01
CA ARG A 318 -24.22 -16.65 -13.04
C ARG A 318 -25.74 -16.62 -12.85
N ARG A 319 -26.44 -15.69 -13.52
CA ARG A 319 -27.92 -15.57 -13.46
C ARG A 319 -28.63 -16.45 -14.49
N THR A 320 -28.03 -16.69 -15.66
CA THR A 320 -28.67 -17.44 -16.74
C THR A 320 -28.59 -18.96 -16.58
N GLY A 321 -27.73 -19.46 -15.67
CA GLY A 321 -27.60 -20.90 -15.41
C GLY A 321 -28.71 -21.53 -14.56
N ASP A 322 -29.49 -20.72 -13.83
CA ASP A 322 -30.53 -21.21 -12.90
C ASP A 322 -31.96 -21.05 -13.44
N SER A 323 -32.15 -20.56 -14.66
CA SER A 323 -33.49 -20.30 -15.24
C SER A 323 -33.86 -21.17 -16.45
N GLU A 324 -32.99 -22.09 -16.89
CA GLU A 324 -33.32 -23.05 -17.94
C GLU A 324 -33.05 -24.48 -17.47
N THR A 325 -34.00 -25.06 -16.75
CA THR A 325 -34.47 -26.45 -16.95
C THR A 325 -35.59 -26.80 -15.96
N THR A 326 -36.64 -27.44 -16.49
CA THR A 326 -37.79 -28.08 -15.84
C THR A 326 -39.06 -27.26 -15.57
N GLU A 327 -39.65 -26.72 -16.65
CA GLU A 327 -41.09 -26.95 -16.85
C GLU A 327 -41.28 -28.44 -17.23
N ASN A 328 -41.60 -29.31 -16.27
CA ASN A 328 -42.42 -30.50 -16.48
C ASN A 328 -42.67 -31.29 -15.17
N ALA A 329 -43.96 -31.64 -14.98
CA ALA A 329 -44.54 -32.64 -14.08
C ALA A 329 -44.56 -32.35 -12.56
N GLY A 330 -45.76 -32.42 -12.00
CA GLY A 330 -46.04 -32.17 -10.59
C GLY A 330 -45.83 -33.36 -9.65
N GLN A 331 -46.43 -33.20 -8.47
CA GLN A 331 -46.52 -34.06 -7.29
C GLN A 331 -45.59 -33.73 -6.12
N ALA A 332 -46.27 -33.62 -4.98
CA ALA A 332 -45.83 -33.32 -3.64
C ALA A 332 -44.62 -34.14 -3.17
N ALA A 333 -43.64 -33.46 -2.60
CA ALA A 333 -42.93 -33.92 -1.40
C ALA A 333 -42.27 -32.73 -0.71
N VAL A 334 -42.79 -32.39 0.47
CA VAL A 334 -42.13 -31.50 1.43
C VAL A 334 -40.80 -32.14 1.82
N ARG A 335 -39.70 -31.54 1.37
CA ARG A 335 -38.38 -31.72 1.98
C ARG A 335 -37.83 -30.32 2.26
N PRO A 336 -37.40 -30.00 3.50
CA PRO A 336 -36.66 -28.78 3.73
C PRO A 336 -35.28 -28.99 3.13
N SER A 337 -35.13 -28.68 1.84
CA SER A 337 -33.82 -28.51 1.25
C SER A 337 -33.14 -27.39 2.02
N GLN A 338 -32.12 -27.76 2.78
CA GLN A 338 -31.14 -26.83 3.31
C GLN A 338 -30.75 -25.91 2.16
N LYS A 339 -31.14 -24.64 2.24
CA LYS A 339 -30.51 -23.57 1.48
C LYS A 339 -29.03 -23.68 1.82
N SER A 340 -28.26 -24.34 0.95
CA SER A 340 -26.85 -24.09 0.87
C SER A 340 -26.74 -22.58 0.73
N LYS A 341 -26.21 -21.93 1.76
CA LYS A 341 -25.77 -20.54 1.66
C LYS A 341 -24.88 -20.51 0.43
N SER A 342 -25.37 -19.98 -0.69
CA SER A 342 -24.52 -19.61 -1.80
C SER A 342 -23.54 -18.59 -1.24
N GLN A 343 -22.34 -19.06 -0.92
CA GLN A 343 -21.25 -18.24 -0.45
C GLN A 343 -20.91 -17.25 -1.57
N GLY A 344 -21.11 -15.95 -1.31
CA GLY A 344 -20.49 -14.86 -2.06
C GLY A 344 -21.08 -14.55 -3.43
N ASN A 345 -22.38 -14.25 -3.51
CA ASN A 345 -22.93 -13.63 -4.73
C ASN A 345 -23.39 -12.20 -4.42
N VAL A 346 -22.72 -11.23 -5.06
CA VAL A 346 -23.21 -9.85 -5.14
C VAL A 346 -24.38 -9.79 -6.13
N SER A 347 -25.51 -9.24 -5.72
CA SER A 347 -26.59 -8.87 -6.61
C SER A 347 -26.22 -7.63 -7.42
N LEU A 348 -26.55 -7.60 -8.71
CA LEU A 348 -26.42 -6.40 -9.54
C LEU A 348 -27.09 -5.20 -8.86
N SER A 349 -28.26 -5.38 -8.24
CA SER A 349 -28.94 -4.31 -7.51
C SER A 349 -28.08 -3.74 -6.38
N ALA A 350 -27.35 -4.58 -5.63
CA ALA A 350 -26.41 -4.12 -4.61
C ALA A 350 -25.21 -3.39 -5.22
N LEU A 351 -24.65 -3.89 -6.33
CA LEU A 351 -23.59 -3.19 -7.05
C LEU A 351 -24.04 -1.81 -7.55
N LEU A 352 -25.22 -1.74 -8.18
CA LEU A 352 -25.78 -0.49 -8.67
C LEU A 352 -25.98 0.49 -7.51
N ASN A 353 -26.63 0.05 -6.43
CA ASN A 353 -26.82 0.88 -5.23
C ASN A 353 -25.49 1.37 -4.62
N ALA A 354 -24.42 0.58 -4.67
CA ALA A 354 -23.11 1.00 -4.22
C ALA A 354 -22.48 2.08 -5.14
N LEU A 355 -22.68 1.95 -6.46
CA LEU A 355 -22.13 2.86 -7.46
C LEU A 355 -22.84 4.21 -7.54
N ASP A 356 -24.18 4.23 -7.53
CA ASP A 356 -24.99 5.44 -7.75
C ASP A 356 -26.08 5.70 -6.71
N GLY A 357 -26.08 4.96 -5.60
CA GLY A 357 -27.01 5.20 -4.49
C GLY A 357 -26.87 6.59 -3.88
N VAL A 358 -27.95 7.07 -3.26
CA VAL A 358 -28.04 8.38 -2.60
C VAL A 358 -27.00 8.61 -1.51
N SER A 359 -26.51 7.53 -0.90
CA SER A 359 -25.47 7.56 0.14
C SER A 359 -24.05 7.29 -0.39
N SER A 360 -23.88 7.14 -1.71
CA SER A 360 -22.58 6.82 -2.28
C SER A 360 -21.66 8.05 -2.26
N GLN A 361 -20.39 7.83 -1.93
CA GLN A 361 -19.41 8.91 -1.76
C GLN A 361 -18.84 9.35 -3.10
N GLU A 362 -18.54 10.64 -3.23
CA GLU A 362 -18.05 11.28 -4.45
C GLU A 362 -16.53 11.45 -4.47
N GLY A 363 -15.98 11.84 -5.62
CA GLY A 363 -14.55 12.14 -5.79
C GLY A 363 -13.67 10.90 -5.93
N ARG A 364 -14.19 9.86 -6.58
CA ARG A 364 -13.47 8.61 -6.86
C ARG A 364 -13.57 8.28 -8.34
N LEU A 365 -12.46 7.77 -8.89
CA LEU A 365 -12.39 7.29 -10.27
C LEU A 365 -12.78 5.82 -10.30
N LEU A 366 -13.83 5.47 -11.05
CA LEU A 366 -14.28 4.09 -11.20
C LEU A 366 -13.79 3.52 -12.53
N ILE A 367 -13.11 2.38 -12.50
CA ILE A 367 -12.73 1.61 -13.67
C ILE A 367 -13.31 0.20 -13.55
N MET A 368 -14.05 -0.22 -14.58
CA MET A 368 -14.62 -1.56 -14.68
C MET A 368 -13.98 -2.27 -15.86
N THR A 369 -13.65 -3.55 -15.70
CA THR A 369 -13.13 -4.37 -16.80
C THR A 369 -14.09 -5.51 -17.14
N THR A 370 -14.25 -5.79 -18.42
CA THR A 370 -15.02 -6.95 -18.89
C THR A 370 -14.40 -7.55 -20.15
N ASN A 371 -14.54 -8.86 -20.34
CA ASN A 371 -14.20 -9.50 -21.60
C ASN A 371 -15.37 -9.53 -22.60
N HIS A 372 -16.60 -9.38 -22.10
CA HIS A 372 -17.84 -9.60 -22.82
C HIS A 372 -18.86 -8.51 -22.49
N ILE A 373 -18.79 -7.38 -23.21
CA ILE A 373 -19.70 -6.25 -22.99
C ILE A 373 -21.17 -6.62 -23.24
N GLU A 374 -21.42 -7.58 -24.13
CA GLU A 374 -22.73 -8.11 -24.48
C GLU A 374 -23.42 -8.88 -23.34
N ARG A 375 -22.66 -9.31 -22.33
CA ARG A 375 -23.21 -10.02 -21.15
C ARG A 375 -23.58 -9.07 -20.01
N LEU A 376 -23.28 -7.78 -20.14
CA LEU A 376 -23.55 -6.79 -19.12
C LEU A 376 -24.97 -6.27 -19.22
N ASP A 377 -25.59 -6.05 -18.07
CA ASP A 377 -26.90 -5.42 -17.95
C ASP A 377 -26.84 -3.95 -18.37
N ASP A 378 -27.75 -3.51 -19.23
CA ASP A 378 -27.84 -2.12 -19.71
C ASP A 378 -27.94 -1.11 -18.57
N ALA A 379 -28.51 -1.49 -17.42
CA ALA A 379 -28.57 -0.65 -16.24
C ALA A 379 -27.18 -0.27 -15.74
N LEU A 380 -26.19 -1.17 -15.79
CA LEU A 380 -24.83 -0.89 -15.35
C LEU A 380 -24.12 0.12 -16.25
N ILE A 381 -24.48 0.14 -17.53
CA ILE A 381 -23.81 0.90 -18.58
C ILE A 381 -24.42 2.32 -18.77
N ARG A 382 -25.43 2.67 -17.97
CA ARG A 382 -26.09 3.98 -18.08
C ARG A 382 -25.13 5.14 -17.74
N PRO A 383 -25.31 6.31 -18.40
CA PRO A 383 -24.60 7.54 -18.03
C PRO A 383 -24.75 7.86 -16.53
N GLY A 384 -23.67 8.32 -15.89
CA GLY A 384 -23.58 8.50 -14.44
C GLY A 384 -23.03 7.28 -13.68
N ARG A 385 -23.00 6.09 -14.31
CA ARG A 385 -22.30 4.89 -13.83
C ARG A 385 -21.10 4.57 -14.72
N VAL A 386 -21.34 4.57 -16.04
CA VAL A 386 -20.32 4.48 -17.09
C VAL A 386 -20.44 5.71 -17.97
N ASP A 387 -19.46 6.59 -17.88
CA ASP A 387 -19.40 7.80 -18.69
C ASP A 387 -18.60 7.59 -19.98
N ARG A 388 -17.65 6.65 -19.95
CA ARG A 388 -16.80 6.34 -21.10
C ARG A 388 -16.55 4.85 -21.26
N LYS A 389 -16.72 4.36 -22.49
CA LYS A 389 -16.40 3.00 -22.90
C LYS A 389 -15.12 3.03 -23.72
N VAL A 390 -14.19 2.13 -23.44
CA VAL A 390 -12.87 2.06 -24.09
C VAL A 390 -12.67 0.65 -24.61
N LEU A 391 -12.46 0.51 -25.92
CA LEU A 391 -12.31 -0.78 -26.58
C LEU A 391 -10.83 -1.20 -26.61
N PHE A 392 -10.52 -2.28 -25.91
CA PHE A 392 -9.21 -2.93 -25.99
C PHE A 392 -9.26 -4.04 -27.04
N GLN A 393 -8.93 -3.68 -28.27
CA GLN A 393 -8.93 -4.58 -29.42
C GLN A 393 -7.72 -5.53 -29.46
N LEU A 394 -7.75 -6.50 -30.38
CA LEU A 394 -6.60 -7.34 -30.68
C LEU A 394 -5.52 -6.51 -31.40
N ALA A 395 -4.33 -7.06 -31.55
CA ALA A 395 -3.20 -6.31 -32.11
C ALA A 395 -3.45 -5.96 -33.59
N ASP A 396 -3.27 -4.69 -33.93
CA ASP A 396 -3.16 -4.22 -35.31
C ASP A 396 -1.68 -4.03 -35.71
N LYS A 397 -1.41 -3.70 -36.97
CA LYS A 397 -0.05 -3.40 -37.45
C LYS A 397 0.67 -2.33 -36.60
N LYS A 398 -0.03 -1.27 -36.21
CA LYS A 398 0.55 -0.17 -35.42
C LYS A 398 0.95 -0.64 -34.02
N MET A 399 0.10 -1.42 -33.36
CA MET A 399 0.37 -2.04 -32.06
C MET A 399 1.50 -3.06 -32.16
N SER A 400 1.50 -3.89 -33.20
CA SER A 400 2.55 -4.89 -33.44
C SER A 400 3.93 -4.23 -33.63
N SER A 401 4.00 -3.16 -34.42
CA SER A 401 5.21 -2.35 -34.57
C SER A 401 5.65 -1.73 -33.23
N ARG A 402 4.73 -1.15 -32.46
CA ARG A 402 5.05 -0.59 -31.13
C ARG A 402 5.50 -1.64 -30.11
N LEU A 403 4.90 -2.83 -30.14
CA LEU A 403 5.30 -3.96 -29.30
C LEU A 403 6.75 -4.35 -29.59
N PHE A 404 7.12 -4.41 -30.87
CA PHE A 404 8.49 -4.64 -31.30
C PHE A 404 9.43 -3.55 -30.79
N CYS A 405 9.11 -2.26 -31.03
CA CYS A 405 9.93 -1.16 -30.56
C CYS A 405 10.07 -1.12 -29.03
N THR A 406 9.04 -1.52 -28.28
CA THR A 406 9.08 -1.57 -26.81
C THR A 406 10.07 -2.61 -26.28
N VAL A 407 10.32 -3.68 -27.03
CA VAL A 407 11.25 -4.74 -26.63
C VAL A 407 12.69 -4.42 -27.05
N PHE A 408 12.87 -3.82 -28.23
CA PHE A 408 14.19 -3.68 -28.85
C PHE A 408 14.78 -2.27 -28.79
N LYS A 409 14.00 -1.21 -28.58
CA LYS A 409 14.56 0.14 -28.39
C LYS A 409 15.12 0.29 -26.98
N GLU A 410 16.32 0.87 -26.88
CA GLU A 410 16.95 1.14 -25.59
C GLU A 410 16.27 2.33 -24.90
N SER A 411 15.79 2.12 -23.67
CA SER A 411 15.21 3.19 -22.86
C SER A 411 16.27 4.25 -22.52
N ASP A 412 15.87 5.52 -22.42
CA ASP A 412 16.79 6.60 -22.01
C ASP A 412 17.23 6.45 -20.53
N GLU A 413 16.59 5.57 -19.76
CA GLU A 413 16.91 5.30 -18.35
C GLU A 413 17.98 4.20 -18.16
N ASP A 414 18.28 3.37 -19.17
CA ASP A 414 19.27 2.29 -19.08
C ASP A 414 20.73 2.78 -19.18
N ASP A 415 20.95 4.09 -19.35
CA ASP A 415 22.27 4.72 -19.47
C ASP A 415 22.97 4.91 -18.10
N SER A 416 22.75 3.99 -17.16
CA SER A 416 23.40 3.96 -15.84
C SER A 416 24.80 3.32 -15.87
N LYS A 417 25.50 3.38 -17.01
CA LYS A 417 26.96 3.18 -17.01
C LYS A 417 27.61 4.48 -16.57
N PRO A 418 28.58 4.46 -15.63
CA PRO A 418 29.17 5.68 -15.09
C PRO A 418 29.91 6.43 -16.21
N LYS A 419 29.31 7.50 -16.73
CA LYS A 419 30.01 8.48 -17.56
C LYS A 419 31.13 9.07 -16.72
N LYS A 420 32.38 8.84 -17.11
CA LYS A 420 33.56 9.51 -16.54
C LYS A 420 33.28 11.02 -16.63
N LYS A 421 33.30 11.69 -15.47
CA LYS A 421 33.30 13.15 -15.41
C LYS A 421 34.49 13.64 -16.24
N ILE A 422 34.20 14.32 -17.34
CA ILE A 422 35.13 15.26 -17.95
C ILE A 422 34.46 16.60 -17.74
N ASP A 423 35.17 17.44 -17.01
CA ASP A 423 34.75 18.77 -16.59
C ASP A 423 34.82 19.67 -17.83
N ASP A 424 33.70 20.25 -18.26
CA ASP A 424 33.73 21.59 -18.84
C ASP A 424 32.37 22.28 -18.73
N GLU A 425 32.39 23.50 -18.22
CA GLU A 425 31.25 24.38 -18.06
C GLU A 425 30.83 24.90 -19.44
N THR A 426 29.71 24.43 -19.97
CA THR A 426 29.06 25.08 -21.12
C THR A 426 27.57 25.31 -20.89
N ILE A 427 27.21 26.56 -21.15
CA ILE A 427 25.96 27.26 -20.92
C ILE A 427 24.76 26.55 -21.56
N GLU A 428 23.71 26.31 -20.78
CA GLU A 428 22.45 25.67 -21.22
C GLU A 428 21.73 26.51 -22.29
N ARG A 429 21.45 25.89 -23.45
CA ARG A 429 20.48 26.34 -24.46
C ARG A 429 19.31 25.34 -24.52
N PRO A 430 18.10 25.76 -24.95
CA PRO A 430 16.90 24.93 -24.85
C PRO A 430 16.80 23.90 -25.99
N ASP A 431 16.40 22.68 -25.61
CA ASP A 431 15.67 21.68 -26.42
C ASP A 431 16.25 21.24 -27.78
N GLU A 432 17.50 20.76 -27.79
CA GLU A 432 17.98 19.83 -28.84
C GLU A 432 18.06 18.39 -28.29
N ASP A 433 17.48 17.44 -29.03
CA ASP A 433 17.37 16.01 -28.75
C ASP A 433 18.74 15.38 -28.42
N ARG A 434 19.00 15.17 -27.13
CA ARG A 434 20.29 14.77 -26.51
C ARG A 434 20.79 13.35 -26.86
N ARG A 435 20.27 12.71 -27.91
CA ARG A 435 20.65 11.32 -28.28
C ARG A 435 21.92 11.30 -29.11
N SER A 436 22.83 10.36 -28.82
CA SER A 436 24.04 10.14 -29.61
C SER A 436 23.69 9.77 -31.06
N PRO A 437 24.51 10.16 -32.05
CA PRO A 437 24.25 9.85 -33.47
C PRO A 437 24.10 8.35 -33.73
N GLU A 438 24.89 7.52 -33.04
CA GLU A 438 24.84 6.06 -33.13
C GLU A 438 23.52 5.47 -32.63
N LYS A 439 22.93 6.04 -31.57
CA LYS A 439 21.64 5.60 -31.02
C LYS A 439 20.48 5.94 -31.98
N LYS A 440 20.55 7.08 -32.67
CA LYS A 440 19.55 7.47 -33.67
C LYS A 440 19.52 6.49 -34.85
N ILE A 441 20.68 6.12 -35.37
CA ILE A 441 20.80 5.14 -36.47
C ILE A 441 20.25 3.78 -36.05
N TYR A 442 20.53 3.34 -34.82
CA TYR A 442 19.97 2.11 -34.27
C TYR A 442 18.44 2.18 -34.16
N ASP A 443 17.90 3.24 -33.56
CA ASP A 443 16.45 3.43 -33.40
C ASP A 443 15.71 3.46 -34.75
N GLU A 444 16.29 4.10 -35.77
CA GLU A 444 15.77 4.12 -37.15
C GLU A 444 15.76 2.71 -37.76
N THR A 445 16.84 1.94 -37.57
CA THR A 445 16.92 0.54 -38.03
C THR A 445 15.84 -0.32 -37.36
N ILE A 446 15.61 -0.11 -36.06
CA ILE A 446 14.56 -0.82 -35.32
C ILE A 446 13.16 -0.45 -35.81
N ASP A 447 12.93 0.81 -36.19
CA ASP A 447 11.63 1.23 -36.74
C ASP A 447 11.34 0.58 -38.11
N GLU A 448 12.35 0.43 -38.96
CA GLU A 448 12.23 -0.31 -40.21
C GLU A 448 11.91 -1.79 -39.97
N LEU A 449 12.64 -2.45 -39.06
CA LEU A 449 12.38 -3.83 -38.67
C LEU A 449 11.00 -4.00 -38.02
N ALA A 450 10.55 -3.03 -37.24
CA ALA A 450 9.21 -3.03 -36.65
C ALA A 450 8.11 -2.96 -37.72
N GLY A 451 8.34 -2.19 -38.80
CA GLY A 451 7.46 -2.16 -39.96
C GLY A 451 7.40 -3.51 -40.68
N ALA A 452 8.55 -4.13 -40.91
CA ALA A 452 8.65 -5.46 -41.51
C ALA A 452 7.99 -6.54 -40.64
N PHE A 453 8.19 -6.50 -39.32
CA PHE A 453 7.53 -7.37 -38.36
C PHE A 453 6.01 -7.21 -38.42
N ALA A 454 5.52 -5.97 -38.33
CA ALA A 454 4.09 -5.66 -38.34
C ALA A 454 3.40 -6.05 -39.67
N ALA A 455 4.12 -6.05 -40.78
CA ALA A 455 3.59 -6.50 -42.07
C ALA A 455 3.31 -8.01 -42.11
N LYS A 456 4.11 -8.80 -41.37
CA LYS A 456 4.01 -10.27 -41.30
C LYS A 456 3.00 -10.76 -40.25
N VAL A 457 2.66 -9.93 -39.27
CA VAL A 457 1.65 -10.26 -38.25
C VAL A 457 0.25 -9.92 -38.79
N PRO A 458 -0.70 -10.87 -38.78
CA PRO A 458 -2.06 -10.61 -39.24
C PRO A 458 -2.84 -9.72 -38.27
N ASP A 459 -3.62 -8.79 -38.82
CA ASP A 459 -4.40 -7.83 -38.06
C ASP A 459 -5.54 -8.49 -37.29
N GLN A 460 -5.73 -8.06 -36.03
CA GLN A 460 -6.85 -8.44 -35.16
C GLN A 460 -6.99 -9.96 -34.92
N VAL A 461 -5.92 -10.75 -35.06
CA VAL A 461 -5.94 -12.20 -34.80
C VAL A 461 -5.39 -12.54 -33.41
N PHE A 462 -4.32 -11.86 -33.00
CA PHE A 462 -3.57 -12.15 -31.77
C PHE A 462 -3.72 -11.02 -30.76
N SER A 463 -3.68 -11.35 -29.47
CA SER A 463 -3.65 -10.33 -28.42
C SER A 463 -2.24 -9.74 -28.28
N PRO A 464 -2.10 -8.47 -27.85
CA PRO A 464 -0.80 -7.88 -27.52
C PRO A 464 0.03 -8.73 -26.55
N ALA A 465 -0.62 -9.35 -25.55
CA ALA A 465 0.07 -10.24 -24.61
C ALA A 465 0.62 -11.51 -25.28
N GLU A 466 -0.08 -12.08 -26.26
CA GLU A 466 0.42 -13.25 -27.01
C GLU A 466 1.67 -12.91 -27.81
N ILE A 467 1.62 -11.82 -28.59
CA ILE A 467 2.77 -11.38 -29.39
C ILE A 467 3.97 -11.09 -28.49
N LEU A 468 3.75 -10.37 -27.39
CA LEU A 468 4.83 -10.00 -26.46
C LEU A 468 5.40 -11.22 -25.74
N LEU A 469 4.55 -11.96 -25.01
CA LEU A 469 4.99 -12.98 -24.07
C LEU A 469 5.38 -14.29 -24.75
N SER A 470 4.69 -14.66 -25.83
CA SER A 470 4.90 -15.94 -26.51
C SER A 470 5.89 -15.88 -27.66
N PHE A 471 6.28 -14.68 -28.14
CA PHE A 471 7.20 -14.55 -29.28
C PHE A 471 8.34 -13.55 -29.03
N LEU A 472 8.01 -12.27 -28.80
CA LEU A 472 9.04 -11.22 -28.73
C LEU A 472 10.01 -11.40 -27.55
N LEU A 473 9.52 -11.89 -26.40
CA LEU A 473 10.39 -12.14 -25.23
C LEU A 473 11.35 -13.32 -25.43
N GLU A 474 11.01 -14.29 -26.28
CA GLU A 474 11.91 -15.39 -26.67
C GLU A 474 13.07 -14.86 -27.51
N HIS A 475 12.78 -13.89 -28.38
CA HIS A 475 13.72 -13.28 -29.31
C HIS A 475 14.35 -11.96 -28.82
N LYS A 476 14.22 -11.63 -27.53
CA LYS A 476 14.59 -10.33 -26.94
C LYS A 476 16.03 -9.84 -27.18
N ARG A 477 16.93 -10.69 -27.68
CA ARG A 477 18.35 -10.37 -27.94
C ARG A 477 18.64 -10.07 -29.40
N SER A 478 17.74 -10.43 -30.32
CA SER A 478 17.99 -10.34 -31.76
C SER A 478 16.73 -9.89 -32.51
N PRO A 479 16.65 -8.61 -32.91
CA PRO A 479 15.48 -8.08 -33.63
C PRO A 479 15.36 -8.66 -35.04
N THR A 480 16.48 -9.00 -35.70
CA THR A 480 16.48 -9.60 -37.03
C THR A 480 15.91 -11.01 -37.04
N ASP A 481 16.26 -11.82 -36.03
CA ASP A 481 15.76 -13.19 -35.91
C ASP A 481 14.24 -13.19 -35.63
N ALA A 482 13.76 -12.23 -34.82
CA ALA A 482 12.34 -12.03 -34.59
C ALA A 482 11.56 -11.75 -35.89
N VAL A 483 12.12 -11.00 -36.85
CA VAL A 483 11.47 -10.72 -38.14
C VAL A 483 11.53 -11.93 -39.09
N ALA A 484 12.58 -12.75 -38.98
CA ALA A 484 12.72 -13.96 -39.78
C ALA A 484 11.75 -15.06 -39.33
N GLU A 485 11.56 -15.24 -38.02
CA GLU A 485 10.79 -16.36 -37.46
C GLU A 485 9.31 -16.07 -37.20
N VAL A 486 8.87 -14.81 -37.28
CA VAL A 486 7.48 -14.43 -36.96
C VAL A 486 6.44 -15.17 -37.81
N GLU A 487 6.71 -15.41 -39.10
CA GLU A 487 5.77 -16.13 -39.98
C GLU A 487 5.55 -17.58 -39.54
N ASN A 488 6.62 -18.25 -39.13
CA ASN A 488 6.58 -19.62 -38.62
C ASN A 488 5.79 -19.67 -37.31
N TRP A 489 6.03 -18.71 -36.41
CA TRP A 489 5.29 -18.60 -35.16
C TRP A 489 3.80 -18.33 -35.42
N VAL A 490 3.45 -17.40 -36.32
CA VAL A 490 2.07 -17.09 -36.67
C VAL A 490 1.35 -18.33 -37.21
N ALA A 491 1.98 -19.10 -38.09
CA ALA A 491 1.42 -20.32 -38.65
C ALA A 491 1.16 -21.37 -37.55
N LYS A 492 2.14 -21.60 -36.67
CA LYS A 492 2.03 -22.54 -35.55
C LYS A 492 0.94 -22.12 -34.55
N ALA A 493 0.96 -20.86 -34.11
CA ALA A 493 0.01 -20.33 -33.13
C ALA A 493 -1.44 -20.31 -33.65
N SER A 494 -1.62 -20.07 -34.96
CA SER A 494 -2.93 -20.13 -35.61
C SER A 494 -3.48 -21.55 -35.67
N LYS A 495 -2.61 -22.55 -35.91
CA LYS A 495 -2.95 -23.97 -35.94
C LYS A 495 -3.37 -24.50 -34.56
N GLU A 496 -2.57 -24.23 -33.52
CA GLU A 496 -2.83 -24.69 -32.15
C GLU A 496 -4.16 -24.16 -31.58
N ARG A 497 -4.63 -23.00 -32.03
CA ARG A 497 -5.89 -22.38 -31.57
C ARG A 497 -7.11 -22.65 -32.45
N GLY A 498 -6.98 -23.45 -33.51
CA GLY A 498 -8.07 -23.62 -34.49
C GLY A 498 -8.46 -22.30 -35.17
N LYS A 499 -7.59 -21.28 -35.16
CA LYS A 499 -7.77 -19.98 -35.83
C LYS A 499 -7.31 -20.01 -37.29
N VAL A 500 -7.04 -21.20 -37.84
CA VAL A 500 -6.49 -21.42 -39.18
C VAL A 500 -7.30 -20.70 -40.25
N ASN A 501 -8.63 -20.72 -40.18
CA ASN A 501 -9.49 -20.02 -41.14
C ASN A 501 -9.34 -18.50 -41.08
N ASN A 502 -9.14 -17.93 -39.89
CA ASN A 502 -8.92 -16.48 -39.73
C ASN A 502 -7.53 -16.09 -40.24
N TYR A 503 -6.52 -16.94 -40.01
CA TYR A 503 -5.17 -16.74 -40.53
C TYR A 503 -5.12 -16.86 -42.05
N ALA A 504 -5.70 -17.91 -42.63
CA ALA A 504 -5.76 -18.10 -44.08
C ALA A 504 -6.52 -16.96 -44.76
N ARG A 505 -7.63 -16.47 -44.16
CA ARG A 505 -8.34 -15.27 -44.63
C ARG A 505 -7.47 -14.02 -44.55
N ALA A 506 -6.81 -13.77 -43.42
CA ALA A 506 -5.93 -12.61 -43.26
C ALA A 506 -4.75 -12.65 -44.23
N ARG A 507 -4.17 -13.83 -44.49
CA ARG A 507 -3.07 -14.05 -45.44
C ARG A 507 -3.52 -13.84 -46.88
N ALA A 508 -4.69 -14.35 -47.28
CA ALA A 508 -5.24 -14.11 -48.61
C ALA A 508 -5.56 -12.62 -48.87
N ILE A 509 -5.92 -11.86 -47.83
CA ILE A 509 -6.10 -10.40 -47.91
C ILE A 509 -4.75 -9.69 -48.09
N LEU A 510 -3.68 -10.16 -47.43
CA LEU A 510 -2.35 -9.58 -47.51
C LEU A 510 -1.63 -9.92 -48.83
N ASN A 511 -1.82 -11.14 -49.34
CA ASN A 511 -1.22 -11.66 -50.58
C ASN A 511 -2.31 -12.23 -51.49
N PRO A 512 -2.92 -11.41 -52.37
CA PRO A 512 -4.08 -11.81 -53.18
C PRO A 512 -3.79 -12.86 -54.26
N THR A 513 -2.53 -13.30 -54.42
CA THR A 513 -2.12 -14.37 -55.33
C THR A 513 -2.28 -15.77 -54.74
N ASP A 514 -2.39 -15.89 -53.42
CA ASP A 514 -2.59 -17.18 -52.74
C ASP A 514 -4.09 -17.48 -52.65
N SER A 515 -4.57 -18.53 -53.33
CA SER A 515 -5.98 -18.93 -53.24
C SER A 515 -6.31 -19.47 -51.84
N PHE A 516 -7.51 -19.19 -51.32
CA PHE A 516 -7.90 -19.61 -49.97
C PHE A 516 -7.87 -21.14 -49.81
N GLU A 517 -8.23 -21.88 -50.88
CA GLU A 517 -8.23 -23.34 -50.90
C GLU A 517 -6.79 -23.90 -50.86
N ASP A 518 -5.86 -23.36 -51.65
CA ASP A 518 -4.44 -23.78 -51.65
C ASP A 518 -3.73 -23.51 -50.31
N LEU A 519 -4.10 -22.44 -49.61
CA LEU A 519 -3.55 -22.12 -48.28
C LEU A 519 -4.06 -23.09 -47.21
N THR A 520 -5.32 -23.51 -47.30
CA THR A 520 -5.86 -24.52 -46.37
C THR A 520 -5.26 -25.90 -46.61
N GLU A 521 -5.03 -26.28 -47.88
CA GLU A 521 -4.42 -27.57 -48.24
C GLU A 521 -2.91 -27.63 -47.96
N SER A 522 -2.13 -26.58 -48.26
CA SER A 522 -0.69 -26.53 -47.95
C SER A 522 -0.39 -26.57 -46.45
N THR A 523 -1.24 -25.92 -45.64
CA THR A 523 -1.13 -25.97 -44.17
C THR A 523 -1.55 -27.33 -43.61
N GLN A 524 -2.40 -28.08 -44.32
CA GLN A 524 -2.70 -29.48 -44.01
C GLN A 524 -1.61 -30.44 -44.50
N ALA A 525 -0.96 -30.17 -45.63
CA ALA A 525 0.11 -30.98 -46.19
C ALA A 525 1.41 -30.92 -45.36
N HIS A 526 1.68 -29.81 -44.67
CA HIS A 526 2.71 -29.74 -43.63
C HIS A 526 2.39 -30.54 -42.35
N ASN A 527 1.25 -31.24 -42.30
CA ASN A 527 0.81 -32.08 -41.19
C ASN A 527 0.80 -33.58 -41.51
N ALA A 528 1.44 -34.01 -42.60
CA ALA A 528 1.68 -35.42 -42.90
C ALA A 528 3.14 -35.81 -42.60
#